data_AF-A0A1V4DBZ6-F1
#
_entry.id   AF-A0A1V4DBZ6-F1
#
_cell.length_a   1.000
_cell.length_b   1.000
_cell.length_c   1.000
_cell.angle_alpha   90.00
_cell.angle_beta   90.00
_cell.angle_gamma   90.00
#
_symmetry.space_group_name_H-M   'P 1'
#
loop_
_entity.id
_entity.type
_entity.pdbx_description
1 polymer ?
#
loop_
_entity_poly.entity_id
_entity_poly.type
_entity_poly.pdbx_seq_one_letter_code
_entity_poly.pdbx_strand_id
1 'polypeptide(L)'
;MDNPYSPIPELNLLRKFDDRFGTHSYADGFELLDYDDKNELKGWLDDPKNPSHAEFFEQLIPFAHATCSGSSYALWRLDDRADLADLPVVFLGYEGDVWIHARNLRELLRLLPVARDVAYEDEDLDELFPARQQYLTWLERNFGLTAPGQDEEVAIGKAAMCAFGPPFATWLAQFTDQGVVDDLVRLLD
;
A
#
# COMPACT_ATOMS: atom_id res chain seq x y z
N MET A 1 12.77 5.45 26.21
CA MET A 1 12.11 6.14 25.07
C MET A 1 12.06 5.09 23.99
N ASP A 2 10.87 4.62 23.64
CA ASP A 2 10.71 3.64 22.57
C ASP A 2 11.09 4.33 21.25
N ASN A 3 11.93 3.66 20.47
CA ASN A 3 12.35 4.15 19.17
C ASN A 3 11.11 4.13 18.25
N PRO A 4 10.84 5.19 17.46
CA PRO A 4 9.71 5.16 16.54
C PRO A 4 9.88 4.00 15.55
N TYR A 5 8.76 3.38 15.18
CA TYR A 5 8.69 2.31 14.21
C TYR A 5 9.16 2.77 12.82
N SER A 6 8.82 4.00 12.45
CA SER A 6 9.21 4.60 11.16
C SER A 6 9.45 6.11 11.30
N PRO A 7 10.09 6.77 10.30
CA PRO A 7 10.13 8.23 10.23
C PRO A 7 8.78 8.87 9.89
N ILE A 8 7.74 8.08 9.58
CA ILE A 8 6.43 8.56 9.12
C ILE A 8 5.45 8.59 10.31
N PRO A 9 4.98 9.77 10.77
CA PRO A 9 4.10 9.87 11.92
C PRO A 9 2.83 9.03 11.81
N GLU A 10 2.20 8.99 10.64
CA GLU A 10 1.01 8.20 10.31
C GLU A 10 1.23 6.71 10.60
N LEU A 11 2.34 6.14 10.13
CA LEU A 11 2.67 4.73 10.35
C LEU A 11 2.95 4.43 11.83
N ASN A 12 3.54 5.37 12.58
CA ASN A 12 3.71 5.19 14.03
C ASN A 12 2.37 5.20 14.79
N LEU A 13 1.39 5.99 14.33
CA LEU A 13 0.04 5.96 14.88
C LEU A 13 -0.67 4.65 14.52
N LEU A 14 -0.52 4.17 13.28
CA LEU A 14 -1.10 2.91 12.84
C LEU A 14 -0.49 1.74 13.60
N ARG A 15 0.84 1.71 13.81
CA ARG A 15 1.50 0.68 14.61
C ARG A 15 0.96 0.58 16.03
N LYS A 16 0.71 1.72 16.68
CA LYS A 16 0.08 1.74 18.02
C LYS A 16 -1.37 1.25 18.01
N PHE A 17 -2.08 1.45 16.91
CA PHE A 17 -3.43 0.89 16.73
C PHE A 17 -3.32 -0.64 16.57
N ASP A 18 -2.44 -1.10 15.70
CA ASP A 18 -2.18 -2.51 15.42
C ASP A 18 -1.75 -3.28 16.68
N ASP A 19 -0.78 -2.75 17.44
CA ASP A 19 -0.31 -3.33 18.71
C ASP A 19 -1.45 -3.49 19.76
N ARG A 20 -2.51 -2.68 19.65
CA ARG A 20 -3.63 -2.68 20.60
C ARG A 20 -4.76 -3.61 20.18
N PHE A 21 -5.09 -3.65 18.90
CA PHE A 21 -6.27 -4.35 18.38
C PHE A 21 -5.93 -5.66 17.64
N GLY A 22 -4.66 -5.86 17.31
CA GLY A 22 -4.15 -7.00 16.58
C GLY A 22 -4.21 -6.80 15.07
N THR A 23 -3.25 -7.40 14.39
CA THR A 23 -3.16 -7.49 12.93
C THR A 23 -4.37 -8.21 12.34
N HIS A 24 -4.74 -7.90 11.09
CA HIS A 24 -5.92 -8.44 10.37
C HIS A 24 -7.29 -8.16 11.01
N SER A 25 -7.35 -7.39 12.09
CA SER A 25 -8.62 -7.16 12.81
C SER A 25 -9.49 -6.05 12.23
N TYR A 26 -8.97 -5.24 11.29
CA TYR A 26 -9.64 -4.06 10.76
C TYR A 26 -9.60 -3.93 9.23
N ALA A 27 -8.82 -4.78 8.57
CA ALA A 27 -8.62 -4.77 7.13
C ALA A 27 -8.21 -6.17 6.65
N ASP A 28 -8.67 -6.53 5.47
CA ASP A 28 -8.46 -7.85 4.89
C ASP A 28 -6.99 -8.06 4.50
N GLY A 29 -6.33 -9.04 5.12
CA GLY A 29 -4.95 -9.42 4.84
C GLY A 29 -3.89 -8.33 5.02
N PHE A 30 -4.24 -7.19 5.62
CA PHE A 30 -3.31 -6.11 5.90
C PHE A 30 -2.48 -6.41 7.16
N GLU A 31 -1.17 -6.34 7.03
CA GLU A 31 -0.22 -6.51 8.12
C GLU A 31 0.94 -5.53 7.99
N LEU A 32 1.29 -4.83 9.08
CA LEU A 32 2.49 -3.99 9.10
C LEU A 32 3.75 -4.84 9.15
N LEU A 33 4.67 -4.56 8.24
CA LEU A 33 6.01 -5.17 8.18
C LEU A 33 7.00 -4.42 9.06
N ASP A 34 8.23 -4.91 9.20
CA ASP A 34 9.32 -4.05 9.64
C ASP A 34 9.54 -2.94 8.59
N TYR A 35 9.65 -1.70 9.06
CA TYR A 35 9.73 -0.54 8.17
C TYR A 35 10.96 -0.62 7.27
N ASP A 36 10.72 -0.48 5.96
CA ASP A 36 11.73 -0.48 4.91
C ASP A 36 12.56 -1.78 4.81
N ASP A 37 12.03 -2.91 5.29
CA ASP A 37 12.70 -4.21 5.09
C ASP A 37 12.60 -4.65 3.62
N LYS A 38 13.67 -4.40 2.85
CA LYS A 38 13.77 -4.79 1.43
C LYS A 38 13.69 -6.30 1.21
N ASN A 39 13.88 -7.12 2.26
CA ASN A 39 13.72 -8.57 2.14
C ASN A 39 12.29 -8.96 1.71
N GLU A 40 11.31 -8.13 2.06
CA GLU A 40 9.89 -8.31 1.75
C GLU A 40 9.58 -8.12 0.26
N LEU A 41 10.52 -7.59 -0.52
CA LEU A 41 10.38 -7.41 -1.97
C LEU A 41 11.22 -8.40 -2.78
N LYS A 42 11.90 -9.38 -2.16
CA LYS A 42 12.79 -10.30 -2.89
C LYS A 42 12.11 -11.13 -3.97
N GLY A 43 10.81 -11.43 -3.81
CA GLY A 43 10.04 -12.18 -4.80
C GLY A 43 9.75 -11.41 -6.09
N TRP A 44 9.91 -10.08 -6.08
CA TRP A 44 9.57 -9.21 -7.20
C TRP A 44 10.66 -9.08 -8.27
N LEU A 45 11.91 -9.32 -7.90
CA LEU A 45 13.02 -9.32 -8.84
C LEU A 45 13.95 -10.47 -8.50
N ASP A 46 13.98 -11.49 -9.38
CA ASP A 46 14.96 -12.57 -9.29
C ASP A 46 16.39 -11.98 -9.28
N ASP A 47 16.99 -12.07 -8.11
CA ASP A 47 18.34 -11.60 -7.72
C ASP A 47 18.51 -10.09 -7.41
N PRO A 48 18.47 -9.68 -6.12
CA PRO A 48 18.84 -8.33 -5.69
C PRO A 48 20.32 -7.95 -5.89
N LYS A 49 21.16 -8.85 -6.43
CA LYS A 49 22.57 -8.58 -6.75
C LYS A 49 22.80 -8.12 -8.19
N ASN A 50 21.77 -8.03 -9.02
CA ASN A 50 21.89 -7.34 -10.31
C ASN A 50 21.96 -5.82 -10.03
N PRO A 51 23.03 -5.10 -10.43
CA PRO A 51 23.17 -3.67 -10.16
C PRO A 51 22.03 -2.80 -10.72
N SER A 52 21.26 -3.29 -11.70
CA SER A 52 20.02 -2.62 -12.14
C SER A 52 18.89 -2.71 -11.11
N HIS A 53 18.87 -3.71 -10.21
CA HIS A 53 17.81 -3.88 -9.21
C HIS A 53 18.04 -3.09 -7.93
N ALA A 54 19.26 -2.60 -7.67
CA ALA A 54 19.54 -1.78 -6.49
C ALA A 54 18.71 -0.48 -6.51
N GLU A 55 18.64 0.19 -7.67
CA GLU A 55 17.82 1.40 -7.84
C GLU A 55 16.32 1.12 -7.66
N PHE A 56 15.86 -0.08 -8.02
CA PHE A 56 14.48 -0.51 -7.77
C PHE A 56 14.16 -0.55 -6.27
N PHE A 57 15.01 -1.23 -5.49
CA PHE A 57 14.80 -1.34 -4.04
C PHE A 57 15.02 -0.02 -3.30
N GLU A 58 15.92 0.85 -3.76
CA GLU A 58 16.13 2.17 -3.14
C GLU A 58 14.92 3.10 -3.33
N GLN A 59 14.20 2.99 -4.44
CA GLN A 59 13.02 3.84 -4.69
C GLN A 59 11.71 3.30 -4.11
N LEU A 60 11.69 2.07 -3.57
CA LEU A 60 10.51 1.52 -2.92
C LEU A 60 10.75 1.39 -1.42
N ILE A 61 9.81 1.85 -0.60
CA ILE A 61 9.88 1.75 0.86
C ILE A 61 8.77 0.80 1.33
N PRO A 62 9.04 -0.50 1.51
CA PRO A 62 8.07 -1.46 2.02
C PRO A 62 7.61 -1.11 3.43
N PHE A 63 6.33 -1.32 3.72
CA PHE A 63 5.82 -1.11 5.08
C PHE A 63 4.67 -2.03 5.48
N ALA A 64 4.01 -2.72 4.55
CA ALA A 64 2.93 -3.64 4.88
C ALA A 64 2.76 -4.76 3.85
N HIS A 65 2.25 -5.90 4.29
CA HIS A 65 1.53 -6.82 3.41
C HIS A 65 0.18 -6.20 3.05
N ALA A 66 -0.17 -6.33 1.77
CA ALA A 66 -1.44 -5.87 1.21
C ALA A 66 -2.52 -6.96 1.26
N THR A 67 -2.11 -8.23 1.25
CA THR A 67 -3.00 -9.39 1.28
C THR A 67 -2.36 -10.54 2.07
N CYS A 68 -3.18 -11.48 2.54
CA CYS A 68 -2.70 -12.74 3.16
C CYS A 68 -1.85 -13.61 2.20
N SER A 69 -1.95 -13.36 0.88
CA SER A 69 -1.24 -14.12 -0.17
C SER A 69 0.19 -13.64 -0.44
N GLY A 70 0.68 -12.65 0.32
CA GLY A 70 2.06 -12.16 0.20
C GLY A 70 2.25 -11.02 -0.80
N SER A 71 1.17 -10.34 -1.17
CA SER A 71 1.28 -9.04 -1.85
C SER A 71 1.73 -7.98 -0.86
N SER A 72 2.42 -6.93 -1.32
CA SER A 72 3.01 -5.91 -0.45
C SER A 72 2.61 -4.49 -0.87
N TYR A 73 2.50 -3.61 0.13
CA TYR A 73 2.47 -2.17 -0.06
C TYR A 73 3.85 -1.56 0.17
N ALA A 74 4.23 -0.67 -0.73
CA ALA A 74 5.43 0.15 -0.60
C ALA A 74 5.14 1.60 -0.97
N LEU A 75 5.86 2.55 -0.36
CA LEU A 75 5.87 3.93 -0.83
C LEU A 75 6.88 4.07 -1.95
N TRP A 76 6.50 4.67 -3.08
CA TRP A 76 7.42 4.92 -4.18
C TRP A 76 8.03 6.32 -4.06
N ARG A 77 9.33 6.35 -3.76
CA ARG A 77 10.17 7.54 -3.69
C ARG A 77 10.52 8.02 -5.10
N LEU A 78 9.55 8.69 -5.73
CA LEU A 78 9.70 9.31 -7.05
C LEU A 78 10.53 10.61 -7.04
N ASP A 79 10.68 11.25 -5.88
CA ASP A 79 11.43 12.49 -5.69
C ASP A 79 11.96 12.63 -4.24
N ASP A 80 12.68 13.73 -3.98
CA ASP A 80 13.33 14.02 -2.70
C ASP A 80 12.43 14.75 -1.69
N ARG A 81 11.09 14.64 -1.79
CA ARG A 81 10.21 15.30 -0.83
C ARG A 81 10.50 14.86 0.60
N ALA A 82 10.44 15.82 1.52
CA ALA A 82 10.72 15.58 2.93
C ALA A 82 9.61 14.78 3.62
N ASP A 83 8.36 15.01 3.23
CA ASP A 83 7.21 14.29 3.78
C ASP A 83 6.99 12.99 3.00
N LEU A 84 7.43 11.88 3.60
CA LEU A 84 7.29 10.56 2.99
C LEU A 84 5.83 10.07 3.00
N ALA A 85 4.95 10.63 3.84
CA ALA A 85 3.53 10.26 3.84
C ALA A 85 2.82 10.69 2.55
N ASP A 86 3.36 11.70 1.86
CA ASP A 86 2.85 12.21 0.59
C ASP A 86 3.33 11.39 -0.63
N LEU A 87 4.16 10.37 -0.44
CA LEU A 87 4.60 9.50 -1.53
C LEU A 87 3.47 8.56 -1.97
N PRO A 88 3.34 8.27 -3.28
CA PRO A 88 2.36 7.32 -3.78
C PRO A 88 2.59 5.92 -3.21
N VAL A 89 1.49 5.24 -2.91
CA VAL A 89 1.50 3.85 -2.45
C VAL A 89 1.39 2.94 -3.66
N VAL A 90 2.34 2.03 -3.82
CA VAL A 90 2.38 0.99 -4.83
C VAL A 90 1.86 -0.30 -4.22
N PHE A 91 1.00 -1.00 -4.96
CA PHE A 91 0.69 -2.40 -4.70
C PHE A 91 1.61 -3.28 -5.53
N LEU A 92 2.20 -4.27 -4.87
CA LEU A 92 3.14 -5.24 -5.43
C LEU A 92 2.58 -6.65 -5.17
N GLY A 93 1.77 -7.16 -6.10
CA GLY A 93 1.18 -8.50 -6.08
C GLY A 93 2.18 -9.65 -6.13
N TYR A 94 1.94 -10.72 -5.38
CA TYR A 94 2.81 -11.90 -5.41
C TYR A 94 2.91 -12.55 -6.81
N GLU A 95 1.86 -12.42 -7.64
CA GLU A 95 1.82 -12.98 -9.01
C GLU A 95 2.40 -12.04 -10.09
N GLY A 96 2.96 -10.89 -9.69
CA GLY A 96 3.56 -9.92 -10.61
C GLY A 96 2.65 -8.77 -11.04
N ASP A 97 1.42 -8.69 -10.52
CA ASP A 97 0.56 -7.53 -10.73
C ASP A 97 1.07 -6.31 -9.95
N VAL A 98 1.15 -5.16 -10.63
CA VAL A 98 1.62 -3.91 -10.02
C VAL A 98 0.77 -2.73 -10.44
N TRP A 99 0.45 -1.85 -9.49
CA TRP A 99 -0.21 -0.59 -9.77
C TRP A 99 0.01 0.44 -8.67
N ILE A 100 -0.33 1.70 -8.97
CA ILE A 100 -0.41 2.74 -7.95
C ILE A 100 -1.77 2.63 -7.25
N HIS A 101 -1.74 2.19 -5.99
CA HIS A 101 -2.93 1.94 -5.20
C HIS A 101 -3.55 3.22 -4.63
N ALA A 102 -2.71 4.17 -4.22
CA ALA A 102 -3.15 5.45 -3.63
C ALA A 102 -2.13 6.56 -3.89
N ARG A 103 -2.56 7.83 -3.89
CA ARG A 103 -1.65 8.98 -4.13
C ARG A 103 -0.76 9.30 -2.95
N ASN A 104 -1.14 8.85 -1.76
CA ASN A 104 -0.42 9.06 -0.50
C ASN A 104 -0.89 8.04 0.54
N LEU A 105 -0.18 7.98 1.67
CA LEU A 105 -0.48 7.07 2.76
C LEU A 105 -1.88 7.31 3.35
N ARG A 106 -2.33 8.56 3.42
CA ARG A 106 -3.65 8.88 4.00
C ARG A 106 -4.79 8.36 3.15
N GLU A 107 -4.67 8.37 1.82
CA GLU A 107 -5.63 7.73 0.92
C GLU A 107 -5.66 6.21 1.13
N LEU A 108 -4.50 5.55 1.29
CA LEU A 108 -4.46 4.14 1.65
C LEU A 108 -5.20 3.88 2.97
N LEU A 109 -4.95 4.69 4.01
CA LEU A 109 -5.63 4.51 5.31
C LEU A 109 -7.16 4.57 5.21
N ARG A 110 -7.70 5.30 4.22
CA ARG A 110 -9.15 5.33 3.95
C ARG A 110 -9.62 4.03 3.27
N LEU A 111 -8.79 3.44 2.43
CA LEU A 111 -9.11 2.24 1.65
C LEU A 111 -9.05 0.95 2.49
N LEU A 112 -8.12 0.85 3.46
CA LEU A 112 -7.95 -0.36 4.29
C LEU A 112 -9.26 -0.97 4.85
N PRO A 113 -10.20 -0.22 5.47
CA PRO A 113 -11.41 -0.79 6.05
C PRO A 113 -12.49 -1.16 5.02
N VAL A 114 -12.27 -0.91 3.73
CA VAL A 114 -13.20 -1.27 2.64
C VAL A 114 -12.57 -2.18 1.60
N ALA A 115 -11.24 -2.32 1.59
CA ALA A 115 -10.53 -3.30 0.80
C ALA A 115 -10.92 -4.72 1.25
N ARG A 116 -11.35 -5.54 0.29
CA ARG A 116 -11.82 -6.90 0.54
C ARG A 116 -11.59 -7.77 -0.69
N ASP A 117 -11.27 -9.04 -0.48
CA ASP A 117 -11.32 -10.03 -1.56
C ASP A 117 -12.76 -10.16 -2.09
N VAL A 118 -12.91 -10.48 -3.38
CA VAL A 118 -14.20 -10.77 -4.03
C VAL A 118 -14.96 -11.88 -3.29
N ALA A 119 -14.21 -12.78 -2.62
CA ALA A 119 -14.77 -13.81 -1.75
C ALA A 119 -15.70 -13.26 -0.64
N TYR A 120 -15.57 -11.98 -0.26
CA TYR A 120 -16.28 -11.33 0.84
C TYR A 120 -17.27 -10.24 0.39
N GLU A 121 -17.61 -10.12 -0.90
CA GLU A 121 -18.47 -9.04 -1.41
C GLU A 121 -19.85 -8.96 -0.73
N ASP A 122 -20.40 -10.11 -0.32
CA ASP A 122 -21.71 -10.22 0.33
C ASP A 122 -21.65 -10.32 1.87
N GLU A 123 -20.44 -10.25 2.47
CA GLU A 123 -20.25 -10.43 3.90
C GLU A 123 -20.25 -9.10 4.68
N ASP A 124 -20.71 -9.14 5.93
CA ASP A 124 -20.63 -7.99 6.83
C ASP A 124 -19.19 -7.81 7.31
N LEU A 125 -18.54 -6.76 6.80
CA LEU A 125 -17.16 -6.43 7.16
C LEU A 125 -16.97 -6.20 8.66
N ASP A 126 -17.99 -5.75 9.40
CA ASP A 126 -17.86 -5.56 10.84
C ASP A 126 -17.90 -6.90 11.60
N GLU A 127 -18.48 -7.95 11.01
CA GLU A 127 -18.40 -9.32 11.54
C GLU A 127 -17.04 -9.97 11.22
N LEU A 128 -16.51 -9.74 10.02
CA LEU A 128 -15.22 -10.26 9.60
C LEU A 128 -14.03 -9.59 10.29
N PHE A 129 -14.15 -8.28 10.56
CA PHE A 129 -13.08 -7.45 11.08
C PHE A 129 -13.51 -6.78 12.40
N PRO A 130 -13.35 -7.47 13.55
CA PRO A 130 -13.89 -7.02 14.85
C PRO A 130 -13.40 -5.66 15.35
N ALA A 131 -12.28 -5.15 14.82
CA ALA A 131 -11.72 -3.85 15.15
C ALA A 131 -12.00 -2.76 14.10
N ARG A 132 -12.76 -3.06 13.04
CA ARG A 132 -13.04 -2.14 11.94
C ARG A 132 -13.69 -0.84 12.40
N GLN A 133 -14.69 -0.90 13.28
CA GLN A 133 -15.35 0.30 13.82
C GLN A 133 -14.42 1.16 14.68
N GLN A 134 -13.51 0.51 15.41
CA GLN A 134 -12.47 1.16 16.20
C GLN A 134 -11.45 1.82 15.27
N TYR A 135 -11.12 1.19 14.14
CA TYR A 135 -10.27 1.76 13.10
C TYR A 135 -10.91 2.99 12.46
N LEU A 136 -12.19 2.94 12.09
CA LEU A 136 -12.90 4.10 11.54
C LEU A 136 -12.92 5.29 12.51
N THR A 137 -13.19 5.02 13.79
CA THR A 137 -13.14 6.05 14.84
C THR A 137 -11.72 6.62 15.01
N TRP A 138 -10.70 5.75 14.92
CA TRP A 138 -9.31 6.16 15.00
C TRP A 138 -8.90 7.02 13.78
N LEU A 139 -9.33 6.64 12.58
CA LEU A 139 -9.06 7.35 11.33
C LEU A 139 -9.63 8.77 11.37
N GLU A 140 -10.89 8.92 11.80
CA GLU A 140 -11.53 10.22 11.96
C GLU A 140 -10.82 11.06 13.02
N ARG A 141 -10.53 10.47 14.19
CA ARG A 141 -9.92 11.20 15.31
C ARG A 141 -8.52 11.72 15.00
N ASN A 142 -7.70 10.94 14.29
CA ASN A 142 -6.28 11.28 14.08
C ASN A 142 -6.06 12.09 12.80
N PHE A 143 -6.91 11.91 11.79
CA PHE A 143 -6.69 12.51 10.46
C PHE A 143 -7.89 13.29 9.93
N GLY A 144 -9.05 13.25 10.59
CA GLY A 144 -10.29 13.84 10.07
C GLY A 144 -10.78 13.14 8.80
N LEU A 145 -10.46 11.86 8.63
CA LEU A 145 -10.78 11.08 7.44
C LEU A 145 -11.85 10.03 7.73
N THR A 146 -12.60 9.65 6.70
CA THR A 146 -13.58 8.56 6.74
C THR A 146 -13.26 7.53 5.65
N ALA A 147 -13.74 6.30 5.82
CA ALA A 147 -13.76 5.33 4.72
C ALA A 147 -14.54 5.90 3.52
N PRO A 148 -14.13 5.58 2.28
CA PRO A 148 -14.84 6.00 1.11
C PRO A 148 -16.10 5.15 0.89
N GLY A 149 -17.09 5.73 0.23
CA GLY A 149 -18.15 4.95 -0.42
C GLY A 149 -17.64 4.30 -1.71
N GLN A 150 -18.42 3.41 -2.32
CA GLN A 150 -18.01 2.66 -3.52
C GLN A 150 -17.55 3.56 -4.68
N ASP A 151 -18.31 4.60 -5.03
CA ASP A 151 -17.91 5.53 -6.10
C ASP A 151 -16.62 6.30 -5.77
N GLU A 152 -16.41 6.61 -4.49
CA GLU A 152 -15.23 7.33 -4.04
C GLU A 152 -14.00 6.41 -4.01
N GLU A 153 -14.16 5.14 -3.62
CA GLU A 153 -13.12 4.12 -3.67
C GLU A 153 -12.57 3.98 -5.09
N VAL A 154 -13.47 3.81 -6.07
CA VAL A 154 -13.12 3.77 -7.50
C VAL A 154 -12.45 5.06 -7.95
N ALA A 155 -12.95 6.22 -7.49
CA ALA A 155 -12.36 7.51 -7.84
C ALA A 155 -10.95 7.72 -7.27
N ILE A 156 -10.67 7.23 -6.05
CA ILE A 156 -9.33 7.29 -5.42
C ILE A 156 -8.34 6.48 -6.26
N GLY A 157 -8.65 5.22 -6.56
CA GLY A 157 -7.78 4.35 -7.36
C GLY A 157 -7.53 4.93 -8.75
N LYS A 158 -8.59 5.40 -9.43
CA LYS A 158 -8.47 6.06 -10.74
C LYS A 158 -7.62 7.32 -10.68
N ALA A 159 -7.82 8.18 -9.68
CA ALA A 159 -7.04 9.40 -9.52
C ALA A 159 -5.55 9.10 -9.28
N ALA A 160 -5.25 8.03 -8.53
CA ALA A 160 -3.89 7.58 -8.28
C ALA A 160 -3.22 7.09 -9.57
N MET A 161 -3.89 6.22 -10.32
CA MET A 161 -3.40 5.72 -11.61
C MET A 161 -3.24 6.83 -12.65
N CYS A 162 -4.20 7.75 -12.79
CA CYS A 162 -4.07 8.88 -13.72
C CYS A 162 -2.89 9.81 -13.37
N ALA A 163 -2.61 10.01 -12.08
CA ALA A 163 -1.53 10.91 -11.64
C ALA A 163 -0.14 10.27 -11.75
N PHE A 164 -0.03 8.99 -11.37
CA PHE A 164 1.27 8.34 -11.15
C PHE A 164 1.50 7.09 -12.00
N GLY A 165 0.48 6.53 -12.64
CA GLY A 165 0.61 5.35 -13.50
C GLY A 165 1.61 5.54 -14.65
N PRO A 166 1.48 6.57 -15.51
CA PRO A 166 2.44 6.81 -16.59
C PRO A 166 3.90 7.01 -16.16
N PRO A 167 4.21 7.87 -15.15
CA PRO A 167 5.59 8.00 -14.70
C PRO A 167 6.10 6.73 -14.01
N PHE A 168 5.23 6.00 -13.28
CA PHE A 168 5.60 4.73 -12.67
C PHE A 168 5.90 3.65 -13.70
N ALA A 169 5.09 3.53 -14.76
CA ALA A 169 5.35 2.62 -15.87
C ALA A 169 6.69 2.92 -16.57
N THR A 170 7.00 4.20 -16.77
CA THR A 170 8.27 4.65 -17.35
C THR A 170 9.46 4.29 -16.46
N TRP A 171 9.31 4.42 -15.14
CA TRP A 171 10.31 4.02 -14.17
C TRP A 171 10.48 2.49 -14.15
N LEU A 172 9.38 1.75 -14.03
CA LEU A 172 9.36 0.30 -13.89
C LEU A 172 9.93 -0.44 -15.11
N ALA A 173 9.72 0.09 -16.32
CA ALA A 173 10.25 -0.48 -17.58
C ALA A 173 11.78 -0.60 -17.62
N GLN A 174 12.50 0.01 -16.68
CA GLN A 174 13.95 -0.12 -16.54
C GLN A 174 14.37 -1.42 -15.83
N PHE A 175 13.44 -2.08 -15.15
CA PHE A 175 13.72 -3.17 -14.21
C PHE A 175 12.98 -4.48 -14.53
N THR A 176 11.89 -4.43 -15.29
CA THR A 176 11.05 -5.60 -15.59
C THR A 176 10.80 -5.78 -17.09
N ASP A 177 10.16 -6.87 -17.48
CA ASP A 177 9.77 -7.11 -18.86
C ASP A 177 8.58 -6.24 -19.31
N GLN A 178 8.43 -6.10 -20.63
CA GLN A 178 7.39 -5.27 -21.23
C GLN A 178 5.97 -5.76 -20.90
N GLY A 179 5.77 -7.05 -20.59
CA GLY A 179 4.45 -7.59 -20.27
C GLY A 179 3.88 -7.00 -18.98
N VAL A 180 4.68 -6.93 -17.92
CA VAL A 180 4.27 -6.30 -16.64
C VAL A 180 3.92 -4.82 -16.84
N VAL A 181 4.70 -4.12 -17.67
CA VAL A 181 4.44 -2.71 -18.00
C VAL A 181 3.15 -2.54 -18.79
N ASP A 182 2.92 -3.42 -19.78
CA ASP A 182 1.70 -3.39 -20.60
C ASP A 182 0.45 -3.67 -19.74
N ASP A 183 0.53 -4.60 -18.79
CA ASP A 183 -0.57 -4.91 -17.87
C ASP A 183 -0.88 -3.73 -16.94
N LEU A 184 0.14 -3.08 -16.39
CA LEU A 184 -0.03 -1.82 -15.63
C LEU A 184 -0.69 -0.72 -16.49
N VAL A 185 -0.26 -0.55 -17.74
CA VAL A 185 -0.80 0.49 -18.63
C VAL A 185 -2.26 0.22 -19.00
N ARG A 186 -2.67 -1.05 -19.13
CA ARG A 186 -4.09 -1.41 -19.37
C ARG A 186 -5.03 -0.96 -18.25
N LEU A 187 -4.52 -0.75 -17.04
CA LEU A 187 -5.32 -0.22 -15.92
C LEU A 187 -5.62 1.29 -16.06
N LEU A 188 -5.03 1.98 -17.05
CA LEU A 188 -5.29 3.40 -17.33
C LEU A 188 -6.45 3.63 -18.32
N ASP A 189 -6.83 2.60 -19.09
CA ASP A 189 -7.88 2.66 -20.12
C ASP A 189 -9.28 2.44 -19.53
#